data_AF-A0A920KRH2-F1
#
_entry.id   AF-A0A920KRH2-F1
#
_cell.length_a   1.000
_cell.length_b   1.000
_cell.length_c   1.000
_cell.angle_alpha   90.00
_cell.angle_beta   90.00
_cell.angle_gamma   90.00
#
_symmetry.space_group_name_H-M   'P 1'
#
loop_
_entity.id
_entity.type
_entity.pdbx_description
1 polymer ?
#
loop_
_entity_poly.entity_id
_entity_poly.type
_entity_poly.pdbx_seq_one_letter_code
_entity_poly.pdbx_strand_id
1 'polypeptide(L)'
;MVFYSISNCHPGLAGVSFGNFLIKQVVEEVGKRYPRAKRYVTLSPVPGFCKWLASQEEALGIDIHELRSLAKVEGSDTTDPRWEAAIALCAQYLVRERANNLALDPVARFHLGNGASLHAIHWAADLSDNGLQQSAGLMVNYLYDLDSIEENHDAYFDQGEVAISRAVGKLLD
;
A
#
# COMPACT_ATOMS: atom_id res chain seq x y z
N MET A 1 -1.74 -11.63 -12.46
CA MET A 1 -3.12 -11.38 -11.99
C MET A 1 -3.09 -10.19 -11.05
N VAL A 2 -4.12 -9.36 -11.09
CA VAL A 2 -4.24 -8.15 -10.24
C VAL A 2 -5.49 -8.24 -9.37
N PHE A 3 -5.34 -8.12 -8.06
CA PHE A 3 -6.43 -7.95 -7.11
C PHE A 3 -6.66 -6.45 -6.88
N TYR A 4 -7.76 -5.89 -7.41
CA TYR A 4 -8.05 -4.45 -7.32
C TYR A 4 -9.12 -4.10 -6.28
N SER A 5 -9.77 -5.11 -5.68
CA SER A 5 -10.76 -4.90 -4.63
C SER A 5 -10.84 -6.12 -3.71
N ILE A 6 -10.80 -5.86 -2.41
CA ILE A 6 -11.04 -6.83 -1.34
C ILE A 6 -11.97 -6.13 -0.35
N SER A 7 -13.09 -6.75 0.00
CA SER A 7 -14.12 -6.14 0.86
C SER A 7 -14.61 -7.15 1.88
N ASN A 8 -14.78 -6.69 3.13
CA ASN A 8 -15.47 -7.48 4.15
C ASN A 8 -16.98 -7.27 4.00
N CYS A 9 -17.73 -8.34 3.71
CA CYS A 9 -19.17 -8.28 3.45
C CYS A 9 -20.02 -8.17 4.73
N HIS A 10 -19.42 -8.31 5.92
CA HIS A 10 -20.12 -8.32 7.20
C HIS A 10 -19.60 -7.22 8.13
N PRO A 11 -20.34 -6.11 8.31
CA PRO A 11 -19.96 -5.04 9.22
C PRO A 11 -19.75 -5.51 10.68
N GLY A 12 -20.52 -6.52 11.12
CA GLY A 12 -20.40 -7.12 12.45
C GLY A 12 -19.13 -7.96 12.67
N LEU A 13 -18.32 -8.18 11.63
CA LEU A 13 -17.03 -8.86 11.69
C LEU A 13 -15.87 -7.90 11.41
N ALA A 14 -16.11 -6.58 11.47
CA ALA A 14 -15.04 -5.60 11.41
C ALA A 14 -14.05 -5.81 12.56
N GLY A 15 -12.80 -6.12 12.23
CA GLY A 15 -11.74 -6.41 13.21
C GLY A 15 -11.60 -7.88 13.61
N VAL A 16 -12.47 -8.78 13.12
CA VAL A 16 -12.28 -10.22 13.29
C VAL A 16 -11.29 -10.72 12.22
N SER A 17 -10.15 -11.26 12.66
CA SER A 17 -9.21 -11.93 11.75
C SER A 17 -9.78 -13.27 11.32
N PHE A 18 -9.93 -13.48 10.00
CA PHE A 18 -10.27 -14.79 9.43
C PHE A 18 -9.04 -15.68 9.20
N GLY A 19 -7.95 -15.38 9.90
CA GLY A 19 -6.65 -15.97 9.69
C GLY A 19 -5.78 -15.10 8.79
N ASN A 20 -4.48 -15.10 9.08
CA ASN A 20 -3.47 -14.67 8.13
C ASN A 20 -3.35 -15.78 7.06
N PHE A 21 -3.02 -15.43 5.81
CA PHE A 21 -2.97 -16.33 4.63
C PHE A 21 -4.26 -16.52 3.82
N LEU A 22 -5.28 -15.67 3.99
CA LEU A 22 -6.44 -15.65 3.09
C LEU A 22 -6.00 -15.52 1.62
N ILE A 23 -5.07 -14.61 1.35
CA ILE A 23 -4.62 -14.37 -0.02
C ILE A 23 -3.71 -15.47 -0.54
N LYS A 24 -2.97 -16.17 0.34
CA LYS A 24 -2.17 -17.34 -0.04
C LYS A 24 -3.06 -18.40 -0.69
N GLN A 25 -4.18 -18.74 -0.05
CA GLN A 25 -5.15 -19.72 -0.58
C GLN A 25 -5.70 -19.29 -1.94
N VAL A 26 -6.05 -18.00 -2.09
CA VAL A 26 -6.55 -17.46 -3.36
C VAL A 26 -5.48 -17.57 -4.46
N VAL A 27 -4.23 -17.21 -4.15
CA VAL A 27 -3.11 -17.28 -5.11
C VAL A 27 -2.82 -18.72 -5.52
N GLU A 28 -2.85 -19.67 -4.59
CA GLU A 28 -2.66 -21.11 -4.88
C GLU A 28 -3.78 -21.66 -5.77
N GLU A 29 -5.04 -21.40 -5.44
CA GLU A 29 -6.18 -21.87 -6.23
C GLU A 29 -6.20 -21.27 -7.64
N VAL A 30 -5.91 -19.97 -7.75
CA VAL A 30 -5.81 -19.35 -9.05
C VAL A 30 -4.60 -19.87 -9.83
N GLY A 31 -3.46 -20.12 -9.17
CA GLY A 31 -2.28 -20.71 -9.79
C GLY A 31 -2.54 -22.09 -10.38
N LYS A 32 -3.34 -22.93 -9.69
CA LYS A 32 -3.82 -24.22 -10.23
C LYS A 32 -4.65 -24.04 -11.49
N ARG A 33 -5.53 -23.03 -11.52
CA ARG A 33 -6.42 -22.77 -12.66
C ARG A 33 -5.72 -22.10 -13.83
N TYR A 34 -4.71 -21.27 -13.57
CA TYR A 34 -3.97 -20.53 -14.58
C TYR A 34 -2.45 -20.71 -14.38
N PRO A 35 -1.86 -21.85 -14.78
CA PRO A 35 -0.45 -22.17 -14.52
C PRO A 35 0.57 -21.20 -15.15
N ARG A 36 0.13 -20.38 -16.11
CA ARG A 36 0.98 -19.34 -16.73
C ARG A 36 1.03 -18.04 -15.92
N ALA A 37 0.14 -17.86 -14.94
CA ALA A 37 0.16 -16.72 -14.05
C ALA A 37 1.28 -16.89 -13.02
N LYS A 38 2.38 -16.16 -13.20
CA LYS A 38 3.55 -16.21 -12.31
C LYS A 38 3.62 -15.07 -11.30
N ARG A 39 2.69 -14.11 -11.40
CA ARG A 39 2.76 -12.86 -10.64
C ARG A 39 1.40 -12.44 -10.16
N TYR A 40 1.30 -12.20 -8.86
CA TYR A 40 0.08 -11.88 -8.15
C TYR A 40 0.29 -10.56 -7.43
N VAL A 41 -0.33 -9.51 -7.94
CA VAL A 41 -0.18 -8.17 -7.38
C VAL A 41 -1.53 -7.61 -7.00
N THR A 42 -1.55 -6.60 -6.14
CA THR A 42 -2.75 -5.82 -5.84
C THR A 42 -2.66 -4.44 -6.47
N LEU A 43 -3.78 -3.75 -6.61
CA LEU A 43 -3.81 -2.30 -6.74
C LEU A 43 -4.66 -1.78 -5.57
N SER A 44 -3.99 -1.33 -4.52
CA SER A 44 -4.58 -1.07 -3.21
C SER A 44 -4.58 0.42 -2.88
N PRO A 45 -5.65 0.94 -2.23
CA PRO A 45 -5.68 2.31 -1.73
C PRO A 45 -4.75 2.46 -0.52
N VAL A 46 -4.45 3.71 -0.16
CA VAL A 46 -3.60 4.07 1.00
C VAL A 46 -4.40 4.93 1.99
N PRO A 47 -5.45 4.38 2.63
CA PRO A 47 -6.36 5.15 3.45
C PRO A 47 -5.66 5.70 4.70
N GLY A 48 -5.63 7.02 4.82
CA GLY A 48 -5.09 7.70 5.99
C GLY A 48 -3.74 8.38 5.74
N PHE A 49 -3.14 8.20 4.56
CA PHE A 49 -1.92 8.91 4.19
C PHE A 49 -2.06 10.42 4.28
N CYS A 50 -3.11 11.02 3.69
CA CYS A 50 -3.32 12.47 3.80
C CYS A 50 -3.54 12.92 5.25
N LYS A 51 -4.21 12.10 6.07
CA LYS A 51 -4.42 12.42 7.49
C LYS A 51 -3.09 12.40 8.25
N TRP A 52 -2.24 11.42 7.98
CA TRP A 52 -0.91 11.35 8.55
C TRP A 52 -0.05 12.54 8.09
N LEU A 53 -0.07 12.85 6.79
CA LEU A 53 0.67 13.98 6.23
C LEU A 53 0.23 15.31 6.85
N ALA A 54 -1.07 15.47 7.17
CA ALA A 54 -1.58 16.69 7.80
C ALA A 54 -1.04 16.88 9.22
N SER A 55 -0.69 15.79 9.91
CA SER A 55 -0.04 15.86 11.21
C SER A 55 1.45 16.24 11.13
N GLN A 56 2.04 16.22 9.94
CA GLN A 56 3.46 16.47 9.67
C GLN A 56 3.67 17.69 8.75
N GLU A 57 2.61 18.43 8.44
CA GLU A 57 2.57 19.46 7.39
C GLU A 57 3.66 20.53 7.58
N GLU A 58 3.75 21.07 8.79
CA GLU A 58 4.71 22.12 9.15
C GLU A 58 6.15 21.60 9.20
N ALA A 59 6.35 20.34 9.65
CA ALA A 59 7.67 19.74 9.76
C ALA A 59 8.27 19.37 8.39
N LEU A 60 7.41 18.99 7.44
CA LEU A 60 7.83 18.58 6.10
C LEU A 60 7.74 19.72 5.07
N GLY A 61 7.05 20.81 5.40
CA GLY A 61 6.86 21.95 4.50
C GLY A 61 6.02 21.60 3.27
N ILE A 62 5.00 20.75 3.44
CA ILE A 62 4.20 20.21 2.33
C ILE A 62 2.75 20.58 2.51
N ASP A 63 2.19 21.28 1.53
CA ASP A 63 0.76 21.57 1.49
C ASP A 63 -0.02 20.42 0.82
N ILE A 64 -0.95 19.81 1.56
CA ILE A 64 -1.77 18.70 1.07
C ILE A 64 -2.77 19.16 0.01
N HIS A 65 -3.28 20.39 0.11
CA HIS A 65 -4.18 20.95 -0.88
C HIS A 65 -3.45 21.13 -2.21
N GLU A 66 -2.20 21.58 -2.18
CA GLU A 66 -1.36 21.66 -3.37
C GLU A 66 -1.10 20.27 -3.99
N LEU A 67 -0.75 19.26 -3.20
CA LEU A 67 -0.54 17.90 -3.71
C LEU A 67 -1.81 17.32 -4.35
N ARG A 68 -2.98 17.52 -3.73
CA ARG A 68 -4.26 17.08 -4.29
C ARG A 68 -4.60 17.81 -5.58
N SER A 69 -4.35 19.12 -5.61
CA SER A 69 -4.57 19.94 -6.81
C SER A 69 -3.65 19.47 -7.94
N LEU A 70 -2.37 19.24 -7.65
CA LEU A 70 -1.39 18.73 -8.59
C LEU A 70 -1.84 17.39 -9.19
N ALA A 71 -2.21 16.42 -8.33
CA ALA A 71 -2.73 15.14 -8.79
C ALA A 71 -3.98 15.29 -9.65
N LYS A 72 -4.92 16.15 -9.27
CA LYS A 72 -6.21 16.33 -9.97
C LYS A 72 -6.06 17.05 -11.32
N VAL A 73 -5.17 18.03 -11.40
CA VAL A 73 -5.04 18.91 -12.58
C VAL A 73 -4.03 18.33 -13.58
N GLU A 74 -2.87 17.89 -13.10
CA GLU A 74 -1.77 17.43 -13.97
C GLU A 74 -1.70 15.90 -14.07
N GLY A 75 -2.25 15.17 -13.09
CA GLY A 75 -2.29 13.70 -13.13
C GLY A 75 -0.90 13.06 -13.16
N SER A 76 -0.75 12.03 -13.99
CA SER A 76 0.51 11.27 -14.14
C SER A 76 1.57 11.97 -14.99
N ASP A 77 1.19 13.01 -15.75
CA ASP A 77 2.06 13.67 -16.72
C ASP A 77 2.78 14.90 -16.14
N THR A 78 2.63 15.13 -14.84
CA THR A 78 3.24 16.26 -14.14
C THR A 78 4.77 16.23 -14.21
N THR A 79 5.38 17.41 -14.38
CA THR A 79 6.83 17.61 -14.27
C THR A 79 7.22 18.25 -12.93
N ASP A 80 6.26 18.49 -12.04
CA ASP A 80 6.48 19.16 -10.77
C ASP A 80 7.14 18.19 -9.76
N PRO A 81 8.30 18.51 -9.17
CA PRO A 81 9.03 17.57 -8.32
C PRO A 81 8.25 17.13 -7.06
N ARG A 82 7.15 17.81 -6.70
CA ARG A 82 6.31 17.44 -5.54
C ARG A 82 5.70 16.04 -5.67
N TRP A 83 5.48 15.51 -6.87
CA TRP A 83 4.98 14.13 -7.03
C TRP A 83 6.01 13.10 -6.54
N GLU A 84 7.30 13.33 -6.79
CA GLU A 84 8.38 12.44 -6.31
C GLU A 84 8.47 12.47 -4.78
N ALA A 85 8.39 13.66 -4.20
CA ALA A 85 8.33 13.83 -2.75
C ALA A 85 7.12 13.11 -2.13
N ALA A 86 5.95 13.20 -2.78
CA ALA A 86 4.74 12.51 -2.31
C ALA A 86 4.89 10.98 -2.32
N ILE A 87 5.52 10.40 -3.35
CA ILE A 87 5.81 8.96 -3.40
C ILE A 87 6.82 8.58 -2.30
N ALA A 88 7.90 9.34 -2.11
CA ALA A 88 8.89 9.06 -1.07
C ALA A 88 8.28 9.07 0.34
N LEU A 89 7.42 10.05 0.62
CA LEU A 89 6.69 10.13 1.89
C LEU A 89 5.66 9.02 2.05
N CYS A 90 5.01 8.61 0.97
CA CYS A 90 4.13 7.44 0.99
C CYS A 90 4.91 6.17 1.33
N ALA A 91 6.12 6.00 0.79
CA ALA A 91 7.01 4.90 1.17
C ALA A 91 7.36 4.95 2.66
N GLN A 92 7.74 6.12 3.18
CA GLN A 92 8.03 6.30 4.60
C GLN A 92 6.80 5.97 5.48
N TYR A 93 5.63 6.48 5.12
CA TYR A 93 4.37 6.20 5.79
C TYR A 93 4.07 4.69 5.86
N LEU A 94 4.20 3.99 4.74
CA LEU A 94 3.88 2.57 4.65
C LEU A 94 4.91 1.67 5.31
N VAL A 95 6.19 2.08 5.31
CA VAL A 95 7.31 1.24 5.75
C VAL A 95 7.79 1.57 7.15
N ARG A 96 7.70 2.82 7.63
CA ARG A 96 8.26 3.25 8.92
C ARG A 96 7.22 3.55 9.99
N GLU A 97 6.05 4.06 9.61
CA GLU A 97 5.04 4.47 10.58
C GLU A 97 4.32 3.25 11.16
N ARG A 98 4.12 3.26 12.48
CA ARG A 98 3.59 2.12 13.24
C ARG A 98 2.53 2.54 14.25
N ALA A 99 1.58 1.62 14.49
CA ALA A 99 0.67 1.64 15.63
C ALA A 99 0.64 0.23 16.25
N ASN A 100 0.95 0.13 17.54
CA ASN A 100 1.05 -1.15 18.25
C ASN A 100 1.97 -2.16 17.51
N ASN A 101 3.16 -1.71 17.10
CA ASN A 101 4.16 -2.47 16.33
C ASN A 101 3.73 -2.94 14.92
N LEU A 102 2.53 -2.62 14.46
CA LEU A 102 2.05 -2.93 13.11
C LEU A 102 2.04 -1.69 12.23
N ALA A 103 2.10 -1.87 10.90
CA ALA A 103 1.98 -0.79 9.93
C ALA A 103 0.79 0.11 10.27
N LEU A 104 0.99 1.43 10.24
CA LEU A 104 -0.05 2.40 10.63
C LEU A 104 -1.27 2.33 9.69
N ASP A 105 -1.01 2.24 8.38
CA ASP A 105 -2.03 2.05 7.36
C ASP A 105 -2.73 0.68 7.50
N PRO A 106 -4.08 0.65 7.56
CA PRO A 106 -4.82 -0.60 7.76
C PRO A 106 -4.75 -1.55 6.56
N VAL A 107 -4.63 -1.04 5.33
CA VAL A 107 -4.53 -1.85 4.10
C VAL A 107 -3.14 -2.45 3.97
N ALA A 108 -2.10 -1.69 4.31
CA ALA A 108 -0.74 -2.18 4.44
C ALA A 108 -0.67 -3.28 5.49
N ARG A 109 -1.21 -3.05 6.68
CA ARG A 109 -1.26 -4.05 7.74
C ARG A 109 -1.91 -5.35 7.28
N PHE A 110 -2.99 -5.27 6.51
CA PHE A 110 -3.65 -6.43 5.94
C PHE A 110 -2.76 -7.18 4.94
N HIS A 111 -2.18 -6.49 3.96
CA HIS A 111 -1.39 -7.15 2.90
C HIS A 111 -0.07 -7.71 3.43
N LEU A 112 0.65 -6.94 4.25
CA LEU A 112 1.88 -7.36 4.90
C LEU A 112 1.62 -8.53 5.85
N GLY A 113 0.52 -8.46 6.62
CA GLY A 113 0.08 -9.58 7.45
C GLY A 113 -0.31 -10.83 6.66
N ASN A 114 -0.57 -10.73 5.36
CA ASN A 114 -0.77 -11.87 4.45
C ASN A 114 0.52 -12.27 3.70
N GLY A 115 1.68 -11.75 4.08
CA GLY A 115 2.98 -12.12 3.50
C GLY A 115 3.33 -11.41 2.20
N ALA A 116 2.62 -10.34 1.84
CA ALA A 116 2.96 -9.57 0.65
C ALA A 116 4.15 -8.63 0.90
N SER A 117 4.87 -8.29 -0.17
CA SER A 117 5.85 -7.20 -0.16
C SER A 117 5.26 -5.92 -0.75
N LEU A 118 5.64 -4.75 -0.22
CA LEU A 118 5.33 -3.47 -0.87
C LEU A 118 6.17 -3.34 -2.14
N HIS A 119 5.49 -3.39 -3.29
CA HIS A 119 6.15 -3.60 -4.56
C HIS A 119 6.39 -2.31 -5.34
N ALA A 120 5.36 -1.45 -5.45
CA ALA A 120 5.40 -0.20 -6.20
C ALA A 120 4.40 0.79 -5.63
N ILE A 121 4.68 2.08 -5.79
CA ILE A 121 3.82 3.20 -5.40
C ILE A 121 3.51 3.99 -6.67
N HIS A 122 2.24 4.31 -6.88
CA HIS A 122 1.72 4.91 -8.11
C HIS A 122 1.10 6.26 -7.80
N TRP A 123 1.71 7.32 -8.34
CA TRP A 123 1.15 8.65 -8.35
C TRP A 123 -0.06 8.74 -9.29
N ALA A 124 -1.03 9.58 -8.93
CA ALA A 124 -2.22 9.87 -9.74
C ALA A 124 -2.99 8.62 -10.22
N ALA A 125 -3.01 7.56 -9.40
CA ALA A 125 -3.63 6.28 -9.74
C ALA A 125 -5.13 6.23 -9.41
N ASP A 126 -5.59 7.00 -8.42
CA ASP A 126 -7.01 7.17 -8.10
C ASP A 126 -7.37 8.65 -7.95
N LEU A 127 -7.82 9.27 -9.05
CA LEU A 127 -8.22 10.67 -9.09
C LEU A 127 -9.68 10.91 -8.69
N SER A 128 -10.37 9.90 -8.15
CA SER A 128 -11.68 10.10 -7.53
C SER A 128 -11.55 11.05 -6.33
N ASP A 129 -12.64 11.73 -5.97
CA ASP A 129 -12.60 12.63 -4.80
C ASP A 129 -12.24 11.87 -3.51
N ASN A 130 -12.62 10.60 -3.39
CA ASN A 130 -12.20 9.74 -2.28
C ASN A 130 -10.71 9.41 -2.32
N GLY A 131 -10.15 9.02 -3.47
CA GLY A 131 -8.72 8.75 -3.63
C GLY A 131 -7.86 9.97 -3.31
N LEU A 132 -8.25 11.14 -3.81
CA LEU A 132 -7.61 12.41 -3.50
C LEU A 132 -7.70 12.75 -2.00
N GLN A 133 -8.86 12.52 -1.37
CA GLN A 133 -9.04 12.79 0.05
C GLN A 133 -8.21 11.85 0.94
N GLN A 134 -8.14 10.57 0.58
CA GLN A 134 -7.46 9.54 1.38
C GLN A 134 -5.94 9.60 1.25
N SER A 135 -5.43 9.78 0.03
CA SER A 135 -4.01 9.59 -0.28
C SER A 135 -3.46 10.51 -1.37
N ALA A 136 -4.12 11.63 -1.68
CA ALA A 136 -3.73 12.52 -2.79
C ALA A 136 -3.64 11.77 -4.14
N GLY A 137 -4.47 10.72 -4.29
CA GLY A 137 -4.52 9.88 -5.49
C GLY A 137 -3.43 8.83 -5.61
N LEU A 138 -2.61 8.63 -4.57
CA LEU A 138 -1.64 7.55 -4.50
C LEU A 138 -2.34 6.19 -4.30
N MET A 139 -1.91 5.19 -5.06
CA MET A 139 -2.21 3.78 -4.83
C MET A 139 -0.92 2.96 -4.82
N VAL A 140 -0.98 1.73 -4.33
CA VAL A 140 0.21 0.87 -4.24
C VAL A 140 -0.06 -0.54 -4.78
N ASN A 141 1.01 -1.18 -5.24
CA ASN A 141 0.99 -2.62 -5.46
C ASN A 141 1.63 -3.33 -4.28
N TYR A 142 0.92 -4.31 -3.74
CA TYR A 142 1.51 -5.38 -2.94
C TYR A 142 1.74 -6.61 -3.83
N LEU A 143 2.92 -7.22 -3.75
CA LEU A 143 3.28 -8.43 -4.48
C LEU A 143 3.18 -9.65 -3.56
N TYR A 144 2.41 -10.63 -3.99
CA TYR A 144 2.33 -11.96 -3.39
C TYR A 144 3.24 -12.91 -4.16
N ASP A 145 4.40 -13.21 -3.58
CA ASP A 145 5.32 -14.23 -4.06
C ASP A 145 5.13 -15.50 -3.25
N LEU A 146 4.70 -16.59 -3.90
CA LEU A 146 4.37 -17.85 -3.21
C LEU A 146 5.54 -18.39 -2.40
N ASP A 147 6.77 -18.19 -2.89
CA ASP A 147 7.98 -18.73 -2.26
C ASP A 147 8.39 -17.94 -1.01
N SER A 148 7.87 -16.72 -0.82
CA SER A 148 8.27 -15.82 0.27
C SER A 148 7.13 -15.39 1.19
N ILE A 149 5.88 -15.83 0.95
CA ILE A 149 4.71 -15.39 1.74
C ILE A 149 4.88 -15.71 3.23
N GLU A 150 5.33 -16.91 3.58
CA GLU A 150 5.50 -17.32 5.00
C GLU A 150 6.65 -16.56 5.66
N GLU A 151 7.79 -16.47 4.99
CA GLU A 151 8.95 -15.71 5.48
C GLU A 151 8.62 -14.23 5.72
N ASN A 152 7.94 -13.58 4.75
CA ASN A 152 7.53 -12.19 4.87
C ASN A 152 6.50 -11.99 6.00
N HIS A 153 5.60 -12.97 6.19
CA HIS A 153 4.60 -12.93 7.25
C HIS A 153 5.27 -12.98 8.63
N ASP A 154 6.15 -13.96 8.84
CA ASP A 154 6.87 -14.14 10.10
C ASP A 154 7.76 -12.91 10.39
N ALA A 155 8.53 -12.44 9.40
CA ALA A 155 9.36 -11.24 9.55
C ALA A 155 8.54 -9.99 9.95
N TYR A 156 7.34 -9.83 9.37
CA TYR A 156 6.47 -8.70 9.70
C TYR A 156 5.90 -8.77 11.13
N PHE A 157 5.48 -9.93 11.61
CA PHE A 157 4.92 -10.07 12.96
C PHE A 157 5.99 -10.16 14.05
N ASP A 158 7.10 -10.85 13.79
CA ASP A 158 8.13 -11.12 14.79
C ASP A 158 9.14 -9.97 14.90
N GLN A 159 9.51 -9.38 13.76
CA GLN A 159 10.60 -8.40 13.67
C GLN A 159 10.10 -6.99 13.31
N GLY A 160 8.83 -6.86 12.88
CA GLY A 160 8.28 -5.59 12.38
C GLY A 160 8.85 -5.18 11.02
N GLU A 161 9.56 -6.09 10.35
CA GLU A 161 10.20 -5.87 9.07
C GLU A 161 9.18 -5.88 7.94
N VAL A 162 9.27 -4.90 7.05
CA VAL A 162 8.39 -4.80 5.89
C VAL A 162 9.18 -5.23 4.67
N ALA A 163 8.77 -6.34 4.05
CA ALA A 163 9.31 -6.77 2.78
C ALA A 163 9.02 -5.71 1.70
N ILE A 164 10.05 -5.20 1.03
CA ILE A 164 9.95 -4.15 0.01
C ILE A 164 10.70 -4.52 -1.26
N SER A 165 10.25 -4.01 -2.41
CA SER A 165 11.03 -4.10 -3.65
C SER A 165 12.25 -3.17 -3.62
N ARG A 166 13.25 -3.45 -4.45
CA ARG A 166 14.41 -2.56 -4.64
C ARG A 166 14.00 -1.15 -5.07
N ALA A 167 12.92 -1.01 -5.85
CA ALA A 167 12.43 0.28 -6.30
C ALA A 167 11.89 1.11 -5.12
N VAL A 168 11.17 0.45 -4.20
CA VAL A 168 10.67 1.09 -2.98
C VAL A 168 11.81 1.40 -2.01
N GLY A 169 12.81 0.53 -1.89
CA GLY A 169 14.01 0.78 -1.07
C GLY A 169 14.71 2.08 -1.42
N LYS A 170 14.88 2.37 -2.72
CA LYS A 170 15.50 3.63 -3.20
C LYS A 170 14.73 4.90 -2.82
N LEU A 171 13.44 4.80 -2.48
CA LEU A 171 12.63 5.93 -2.03
C LEU A 171 12.84 6.25 -0.55
N LEU A 172 13.50 5.35 0.20
CA LEU A 172 13.71 5.44 1.64
C LEU A 172 15.14 5.83 2.01
N ASP A 173 16.06 5.79 1.03
CA ASP A 173 17.46 6.22 1.14
C ASP A 173 17.56 7.75 1.14
#